data_AF-A0BZZ7-F1
#
_entry.id   AF-A0BZZ7-F1
#
_cell.length_a   1.000
_cell.length_b   1.000
_cell.length_c   1.000
_cell.angle_alpha   90.00
_cell.angle_beta   90.00
_cell.angle_gamma   90.00
#
_symmetry.space_group_name_H-M   'P 1'
#
loop_
_entity.id
_entity.type
_entity.pdbx_description
1 polymer ?
#
loop_
_entity_poly.entity_id
_entity_poly.type
_entity_poly.pdbx_seq_one_letter_code
_entity_poly.pdbx_strand_id
1 'polypeptide(L)'
;MKGLNYESKLTYTYSMSFEQMKRTLEIDGFDCFRLNDDLKIIEYSINNSIAIQLSLLLYLQEINLIRFTIAQQIQLCQHIYSKYLQLKQQNIQHNYLSSERIWLKILNNHQITILPKNLQYSIHFVGFDCPFYEKDNQQNSKTDDELTIKTIIIDILVQLKNKKLKKNKSDDKHIKLKQIFELLLNKGIYISFENFLCNVDDIFSTFRNTNQRLSDIVDKELTKFNSKRAWRVENVVENLKQIIQTHYKKGQCYQFQQILYYTFPKIAKELKTAKFYENQEAVKNINIYDIDQQLTIHDNYFDELINKNIESIMKDFKFEIDMQDIKETIKSELRNEFKILNYFLNQVKYQNKDFNQILAYFNNLKNDIIVKVVRKILIDELRLQILKLIDELI
;
A
#
# COMPACT_ATOMS: atom_id res chain seq x y z
N MET A 1 -9.73 -9.08 -6.22
CA MET A 1 -9.65 -9.91 -7.46
C MET A 1 -10.60 -11.09 -7.31
N LYS A 2 -11.27 -11.57 -8.37
CA LYS A 2 -12.18 -12.73 -8.25
C LYS A 2 -11.41 -13.94 -7.70
N GLY A 3 -11.88 -14.51 -6.60
CA GLY A 3 -11.22 -15.61 -5.90
C GLY A 3 -10.24 -15.19 -4.80
N LEU A 4 -9.85 -13.91 -4.69
CA LEU A 4 -9.01 -13.38 -3.61
C LEU A 4 -9.85 -12.72 -2.50
N ASN A 5 -10.57 -13.54 -1.73
CA ASN A 5 -11.44 -13.06 -0.65
C ASN A 5 -10.71 -13.15 0.70
N TYR A 6 -9.96 -12.10 1.06
CA TYR A 6 -9.29 -12.00 2.36
C TYR A 6 -9.16 -10.54 2.83
N GLU A 7 -8.99 -10.35 4.13
CA GLU A 7 -8.79 -9.04 4.74
C GLU A 7 -7.31 -8.79 5.02
N SER A 8 -6.87 -7.54 4.84
CA SER A 8 -5.57 -7.06 5.32
C SER A 8 -5.74 -5.78 6.12
N LYS A 9 -4.81 -5.52 7.03
CA LYS A 9 -4.75 -4.26 7.78
C LYS A 9 -3.57 -3.44 7.30
N LEU A 10 -3.73 -2.12 7.26
CA LEU A 10 -2.63 -1.18 7.05
C LEU A 10 -2.58 -0.19 8.21
N THR A 11 -1.37 0.18 8.63
CA THR A 11 -1.16 1.16 9.70
C THR A 11 -0.25 2.27 9.21
N TYR A 12 -0.66 3.53 9.35
CA TYR A 12 0.15 4.70 8.98
C TYR A 12 0.13 5.73 10.10
N THR A 13 1.15 6.58 10.20
CA THR A 13 1.11 7.75 11.08
C THR A 13 0.54 8.97 10.36
N TYR A 14 0.22 10.01 11.14
CA TYR A 14 -0.03 11.35 10.64
C TYR A 14 0.54 12.42 11.57
N SER A 15 0.74 13.65 11.08
CA SER A 15 1.19 14.78 11.92
C SER A 15 0.18 15.93 12.03
N MET A 16 -0.77 16.02 11.08
CA MET A 16 -1.85 17.01 11.14
C MET A 16 -2.81 16.81 12.32
N SER A 17 -3.69 17.79 12.57
CA SER A 17 -4.68 17.67 13.65
C SER A 17 -5.69 16.53 13.36
N PHE A 18 -6.30 15.99 14.41
CA PHE A 18 -7.31 14.93 14.29
C PHE A 18 -8.42 15.32 13.31
N GLU A 19 -8.97 16.53 13.46
CA GLU A 19 -10.05 17.05 12.60
C GLU A 19 -9.60 17.20 11.15
N GLN A 20 -8.37 17.67 10.90
CA GLN A 20 -7.82 17.77 9.55
C GLN A 20 -7.61 16.39 8.92
N MET A 21 -7.10 15.43 9.67
CA MET A 21 -6.90 14.07 9.17
C MET A 21 -8.23 13.38 8.89
N LYS A 22 -9.18 13.46 9.83
CA LYS A 22 -10.53 12.91 9.65
C LYS A 22 -11.20 13.46 8.39
N ARG A 23 -11.19 14.78 8.21
CA ARG A 23 -11.70 15.43 6.99
C ARG A 23 -10.97 14.97 5.73
N THR A 24 -9.65 14.83 5.79
CA THR A 24 -8.85 14.33 4.66
C THR A 24 -9.28 12.93 4.24
N LEU A 25 -9.48 12.03 5.20
CA LEU A 25 -9.90 10.65 4.95
C LEU A 25 -11.34 10.56 4.44
N GLU A 26 -12.23 11.41 4.95
CA GLU A 26 -13.62 11.53 4.47
C GLU A 26 -13.67 12.02 3.02
N ILE A 27 -12.81 12.98 2.65
CA ILE A 27 -12.70 13.48 1.26
C ILE A 27 -12.04 12.44 0.34
N ASP A 28 -11.04 11.70 0.83
CA ASP A 28 -10.46 10.59 0.06
C ASP A 28 -11.49 9.48 -0.18
N GLY A 29 -12.35 9.22 0.80
CA GLY A 29 -13.51 8.32 0.69
C GLY A 29 -13.14 6.84 0.73
N PHE A 30 -11.98 6.49 1.28
CA PHE A 30 -11.59 5.09 1.44
C PHE A 30 -12.24 4.49 2.69
N ASP A 31 -13.40 3.86 2.50
CA ASP A 31 -14.18 3.29 3.61
C ASP A 31 -13.36 2.29 4.46
N CYS A 32 -13.65 2.25 5.77
CA CYS A 32 -13.07 1.37 6.79
C CYS A 32 -11.68 1.79 7.33
N PHE A 33 -11.60 2.99 7.89
CA PHE A 33 -10.45 3.44 8.70
C PHE A 33 -10.84 3.69 10.16
N ARG A 34 -9.86 3.60 11.06
CA ARG A 34 -9.94 4.06 12.44
C ARG A 34 -8.79 5.03 12.69
N LEU A 35 -9.11 6.19 13.28
CA LEU A 35 -8.11 7.11 13.79
C LEU A 35 -7.88 6.87 15.28
N ASN A 36 -6.62 6.91 15.67
CA ASN A 36 -6.20 6.99 17.06
C ASN A 36 -5.45 8.32 17.23
N ASP A 37 -6.03 9.22 18.02
CA ASP A 37 -5.48 10.56 18.21
C ASP A 37 -4.26 10.54 19.13
N ASP A 38 -4.31 9.74 20.20
CA ASP A 38 -3.23 9.63 21.19
C ASP A 38 -1.91 9.18 20.56
N LEU A 39 -1.99 8.19 19.66
CA LEU A 39 -0.84 7.63 18.96
C LEU A 39 -0.56 8.31 17.61
N LYS A 40 -1.47 9.18 17.13
CA LYS A 40 -1.43 9.76 15.79
C LYS A 40 -1.28 8.71 14.68
N ILE A 41 -2.10 7.66 14.74
CA ILE A 41 -2.12 6.58 13.74
C ILE A 41 -3.48 6.43 13.05
N ILE A 42 -3.42 5.96 11.80
CA ILE A 42 -4.55 5.56 10.97
C ILE A 42 -4.45 4.06 10.72
N GLU A 43 -5.49 3.32 11.09
CA GLU A 43 -5.61 1.90 10.84
C GLU A 43 -6.68 1.66 9.77
N TYR A 44 -6.31 1.07 8.63
CA TYR A 44 -7.23 0.70 7.56
C TYR A 44 -7.54 -0.79 7.61
N SER A 45 -8.81 -1.15 7.38
CA SER A 45 -9.24 -2.54 7.14
C SER A 45 -9.62 -2.72 5.68
N ILE A 46 -8.81 -3.49 4.96
CA ILE A 46 -8.90 -3.64 3.50
C ILE A 46 -9.58 -4.95 3.15
N ASN A 47 -10.66 -4.87 2.38
CA ASN A 47 -11.26 -6.03 1.75
C ASN A 47 -10.65 -6.26 0.35
N ASN A 48 -9.72 -7.22 0.25
CA ASN A 48 -8.99 -7.51 -1.00
C ASN A 48 -9.83 -8.21 -2.09
N SER A 49 -11.08 -8.58 -1.76
CA SER A 49 -12.02 -9.06 -2.79
C SER A 49 -12.40 -7.94 -3.77
N ILE A 50 -12.54 -6.71 -3.23
CA ILE A 50 -13.00 -5.51 -3.96
C ILE A 50 -11.96 -4.39 -4.00
N ALA A 51 -10.79 -4.53 -3.38
CA ALA A 51 -9.72 -3.55 -3.44
C ALA A 51 -8.42 -4.17 -3.98
N ILE A 52 -7.64 -3.39 -4.72
CA ILE A 52 -6.27 -3.76 -5.12
C ILE A 52 -5.34 -2.55 -5.02
N GLN A 53 -4.15 -2.76 -4.49
CA GLN A 53 -3.09 -1.75 -4.50
C GLN A 53 -2.54 -1.59 -5.92
N LEU A 54 -2.22 -0.36 -6.34
CA LEU A 54 -1.74 -0.08 -7.69
C LEU A 54 -0.42 -0.84 -7.97
N SER A 55 0.53 -0.85 -7.04
CA SER A 55 1.77 -1.62 -7.18
C SER A 55 1.53 -3.11 -7.45
N LEU A 56 0.59 -3.74 -6.73
CA LEU A 56 0.19 -5.13 -6.96
C LEU A 56 -0.47 -5.31 -8.33
N LEU A 57 -1.36 -4.40 -8.73
CA LEU A 57 -1.99 -4.45 -10.06
C LEU A 57 -0.93 -4.42 -11.18
N LEU A 58 0.03 -3.51 -11.09
CA LEU A 58 1.11 -3.37 -12.08
C LEU A 58 1.98 -4.62 -12.13
N TYR A 59 2.36 -5.16 -10.96
CA TYR A 59 3.08 -6.44 -10.88
C TYR A 59 2.31 -7.59 -11.54
N LEU A 60 1.02 -7.73 -11.26
CA LEU A 60 0.19 -8.77 -11.86
C LEU A 60 0.04 -8.63 -13.39
N GLN A 61 0.11 -7.39 -13.91
CA GLN A 61 0.15 -7.13 -15.34
C GLN A 61 1.51 -7.46 -15.97
N GLU A 62 2.61 -7.21 -15.25
CA GLU A 62 3.98 -7.49 -15.66
C GLU A 62 4.20 -9.00 -15.90
N ILE A 63 3.87 -9.83 -14.89
CA ILE A 63 3.94 -11.29 -15.00
C ILE A 63 2.88 -11.86 -15.98
N ASN A 64 2.00 -10.99 -16.47
CA ASN A 64 0.86 -11.27 -17.35
C ASN A 64 -0.25 -12.09 -16.68
N LEU A 65 -0.40 -12.10 -15.36
CA LEU A 65 -1.55 -12.74 -14.72
C LEU A 65 -2.84 -12.01 -15.12
N ILE A 66 -2.88 -10.69 -14.87
CA ILE A 66 -3.98 -9.80 -15.23
C ILE A 66 -3.64 -9.07 -16.54
N ARG A 67 -4.67 -8.66 -17.29
CA ARG A 67 -4.51 -7.86 -18.51
C ARG A 67 -5.52 -6.74 -18.55
N PHE A 68 -5.04 -5.53 -18.76
CA PHE A 68 -5.84 -4.37 -19.11
C PHE A 68 -5.66 -4.07 -20.61
N THR A 69 -6.71 -3.55 -21.22
CA THR A 69 -6.64 -2.93 -22.55
C THR A 69 -5.80 -1.65 -22.48
N ILE A 70 -5.33 -1.15 -23.62
CA ILE A 70 -4.61 0.15 -23.62
C ILE A 70 -5.55 1.26 -23.15
N ALA A 71 -6.81 1.23 -23.60
CA ALA A 71 -7.85 2.13 -23.14
C ALA A 71 -7.98 2.16 -21.60
N GLN A 72 -7.99 0.98 -20.96
CA GLN A 72 -8.10 0.86 -19.51
C GLN A 72 -6.88 1.41 -18.76
N GLN A 73 -5.68 1.28 -19.35
CA GLN A 73 -4.46 1.84 -18.76
C GLN A 73 -4.43 3.36 -18.88
N ILE A 74 -4.85 3.90 -20.03
CA ILE A 74 -5.00 5.35 -20.23
C ILE A 74 -6.03 5.91 -19.23
N GLN A 75 -7.17 5.24 -19.11
CA GLN A 75 -8.21 5.60 -18.15
C GLN A 75 -7.72 5.51 -16.70
N LEU A 76 -6.90 4.52 -16.36
CA LEU A 76 -6.26 4.42 -15.04
C LEU A 76 -5.37 5.63 -14.76
N CYS A 77 -4.51 6.01 -15.71
CA CYS A 77 -3.67 7.21 -15.59
C CYS A 77 -4.52 8.48 -15.43
N GLN A 78 -5.59 8.61 -16.21
CA GLN A 78 -6.54 9.73 -16.11
C GLN A 78 -7.18 9.78 -14.71
N HIS A 79 -7.73 8.66 -14.22
CA HIS A 79 -8.39 8.60 -12.91
C HIS A 79 -7.43 8.90 -11.74
N ILE A 80 -6.17 8.43 -11.83
CA ILE A 80 -5.14 8.75 -10.83
C ILE A 80 -4.91 10.26 -10.78
N TYR A 81 -4.76 10.90 -11.93
CA TYR A 81 -4.57 12.35 -12.00
C TYR A 81 -5.82 13.13 -11.55
N SER A 82 -7.01 12.71 -11.96
CA SER A 82 -8.27 13.32 -11.51
C SER A 82 -8.43 13.26 -10.00
N LYS A 83 -8.04 12.14 -9.36
CA LYS A 83 -8.04 12.04 -7.89
C LYS A 83 -7.06 13.01 -7.24
N TYR A 84 -5.85 13.12 -7.79
CA TYR A 84 -4.87 14.11 -7.32
C TYR A 84 -5.41 15.55 -7.43
N LEU A 85 -6.02 15.92 -8.55
CA LEU A 85 -6.64 17.25 -8.72
C LEU A 85 -7.76 17.51 -7.71
N GLN A 86 -8.62 16.52 -7.47
CA GLN A 86 -9.69 16.62 -6.48
C GLN A 86 -9.13 16.95 -5.09
N LEU A 87 -8.05 16.27 -4.68
CA LEU A 87 -7.40 16.51 -3.39
C LEU A 87 -6.68 17.85 -3.36
N LYS A 88 -5.97 18.22 -4.43
CA LYS A 88 -5.29 19.51 -4.58
C LYS A 88 -6.26 20.69 -4.46
N GLN A 89 -7.44 20.60 -5.07
CA GLN A 89 -8.50 21.63 -4.98
C GLN A 89 -9.01 21.82 -3.54
N GLN A 90 -8.89 20.81 -2.69
CA GLN A 90 -9.25 20.86 -1.27
C GLN A 90 -8.05 21.26 -0.38
N ASN A 91 -6.92 21.65 -0.97
CA ASN A 91 -5.66 21.92 -0.28
C ASN A 91 -5.12 20.73 0.53
N ILE A 92 -5.41 19.51 0.08
CA ILE A 92 -4.90 18.29 0.70
C ILE A 92 -3.60 17.88 0.01
N GLN A 93 -2.53 17.74 0.79
CA GLN A 93 -1.25 17.19 0.36
C GLN A 93 -1.03 15.81 1.00
N HIS A 94 -0.52 14.87 0.20
CA HIS A 94 -0.19 13.52 0.64
C HIS A 94 1.24 13.44 1.20
N ASN A 95 2.18 14.23 0.66
CA ASN A 95 3.59 14.36 1.05
C ASN A 95 4.48 13.12 0.80
N TYR A 96 3.89 11.93 0.80
CA TYR A 96 4.60 10.65 0.76
C TYR A 96 3.99 9.67 -0.24
N LEU A 97 3.42 10.21 -1.31
CA LEU A 97 2.66 9.41 -2.27
C LEU A 97 3.57 8.44 -3.01
N SER A 98 3.07 7.24 -3.27
CA SER A 98 3.76 6.24 -4.10
C SER A 98 2.73 5.28 -4.69
N SER A 99 3.12 4.44 -5.65
CA SER A 99 2.21 3.42 -6.20
C SER A 99 1.75 2.38 -5.17
N GLU A 100 2.45 2.27 -4.04
CA GLU A 100 2.06 1.42 -2.92
C GLU A 100 1.05 2.10 -1.99
N ARG A 101 0.83 3.42 -2.15
CA ARG A 101 -0.15 4.18 -1.39
C ARG A 101 -1.39 4.54 -2.20
N ILE A 102 -1.51 4.00 -3.42
CA ILE A 102 -2.68 4.17 -4.29
C ILE A 102 -3.46 2.86 -4.33
N TRP A 103 -4.75 2.94 -4.03
CA TRP A 103 -5.68 1.83 -4.06
C TRP A 103 -6.77 2.05 -5.10
N LEU A 104 -7.11 0.98 -5.82
CA LEU A 104 -8.28 0.90 -6.67
C LEU A 104 -9.36 0.13 -5.91
N LYS A 105 -10.46 0.81 -5.58
CA LYS A 105 -11.64 0.17 -4.99
C LYS A 105 -12.68 -0.08 -6.06
N ILE A 106 -13.00 -1.34 -6.28
CA ILE A 106 -13.92 -1.80 -7.31
C ILE A 106 -15.36 -1.62 -6.84
N LEU A 107 -16.20 -1.04 -7.70
CA LEU A 107 -17.59 -0.69 -7.43
C LEU A 107 -18.56 -1.71 -8.05
N ASN A 108 -19.83 -1.67 -7.64
CA ASN A 108 -20.95 -2.37 -8.28
C ASN A 108 -20.75 -3.89 -8.46
N ASN A 109 -20.17 -4.56 -7.45
CA ASN A 109 -19.86 -5.99 -7.46
C ASN A 109 -18.97 -6.45 -8.63
N HIS A 110 -18.34 -5.51 -9.34
CA HIS A 110 -17.32 -5.86 -10.32
C HIS A 110 -16.12 -6.49 -9.59
N GLN A 111 -15.38 -7.33 -10.30
CA GLN A 111 -14.16 -7.94 -9.78
C GLN A 111 -13.11 -7.99 -10.87
N ILE A 112 -11.87 -7.69 -10.49
CA ILE A 112 -10.73 -7.88 -11.37
C ILE A 112 -10.57 -9.37 -11.67
N THR A 113 -10.41 -9.71 -12.94
CA THR A 113 -10.17 -11.08 -13.41
C THR A 113 -8.89 -11.16 -14.24
N ILE A 114 -8.47 -12.37 -14.59
CA ILE A 114 -7.33 -12.60 -15.52
C ILE A 114 -7.61 -12.11 -16.96
N LEU A 115 -8.87 -11.77 -17.26
CA LEU A 115 -9.32 -11.16 -18.50
C LEU A 115 -9.61 -9.67 -18.31
N PRO A 116 -9.40 -8.85 -19.35
CA PRO A 116 -9.90 -7.49 -19.36
C PRO A 116 -11.44 -7.54 -19.34
N LYS A 117 -12.04 -6.84 -18.38
CA LYS A 117 -13.48 -6.60 -18.28
C LYS A 117 -13.70 -5.12 -18.06
N ASN A 118 -14.87 -4.60 -18.41
CA ASN A 118 -15.23 -3.25 -17.98
C ASN A 118 -15.24 -3.23 -16.44
N LEU A 119 -14.50 -2.28 -15.85
CA LEU A 119 -14.31 -2.17 -14.41
C LEU A 119 -14.67 -0.76 -14.01
N GLN A 120 -15.64 -0.64 -13.10
CA GLN A 120 -15.90 0.61 -12.41
C GLN A 120 -15.15 0.58 -11.09
N TYR A 121 -14.39 1.63 -10.82
CA TYR A 121 -13.58 1.75 -9.63
C TYR A 121 -13.36 3.22 -9.25
N SER A 122 -13.09 3.44 -7.97
CA SER A 122 -12.57 4.70 -7.43
C SER A 122 -11.08 4.57 -7.09
N ILE A 123 -10.37 5.69 -7.16
CA ILE A 123 -8.96 5.81 -6.74
C ILE A 123 -8.91 6.44 -5.35
N HIS A 124 -8.11 5.84 -4.49
CA HIS A 124 -7.93 6.26 -3.10
C HIS A 124 -6.45 6.35 -2.76
N PHE A 125 -6.05 7.38 -2.04
CA PHE A 125 -4.70 7.52 -1.53
C PHE A 125 -4.68 7.21 -0.03
N VAL A 126 -3.67 6.48 0.45
CA VAL A 126 -3.56 6.07 1.86
C VAL A 126 -2.21 6.43 2.45
N GLY A 127 -2.18 6.67 3.76
CA GLY A 127 -0.95 7.06 4.44
C GLY A 127 -0.56 8.51 4.16
N PHE A 128 -1.55 9.41 4.18
CA PHE A 128 -1.35 10.86 4.15
C PHE A 128 -0.44 11.28 5.29
N ASP A 129 0.55 12.13 4.97
CA ASP A 129 1.38 12.77 5.97
C ASP A 129 1.99 11.79 6.97
N CYS A 130 2.46 10.63 6.49
CA CYS A 130 3.03 9.56 7.30
C CYS A 130 4.57 9.68 7.38
N PRO A 131 5.13 10.48 8.32
CA PRO A 131 6.57 10.74 8.41
C PRO A 131 7.36 9.58 9.00
N PHE A 132 6.70 8.53 9.51
CA PHE A 132 7.31 7.60 10.45
C PHE A 132 8.58 6.92 9.95
N TYR A 133 8.51 6.25 8.80
CA TYR A 133 9.67 5.61 8.17
C TYR A 133 10.54 6.61 7.39
N GLU A 134 9.99 7.79 7.13
CA GLU A 134 10.58 8.80 6.25
C GLU A 134 11.37 9.87 7.02
N LYS A 135 11.39 9.78 8.36
CA LYS A 135 12.20 10.63 9.25
C LYS A 135 13.69 10.29 9.23
N ASP A 136 14.04 9.01 9.14
CA ASP A 136 15.44 8.57 9.21
C ASP A 136 16.13 8.56 7.83
N ASN A 137 15.34 8.52 6.75
CA ASN A 137 15.81 8.69 5.39
C ASN A 137 15.51 10.11 4.90
N GLN A 138 16.41 11.04 5.26
CA GLN A 138 16.57 12.40 4.72
C GLN A 138 15.58 13.46 5.24
N GLN A 139 16.15 14.62 5.63
CA GLN A 139 15.44 15.88 5.90
C GLN A 139 14.59 16.41 4.71
N ASN A 140 14.55 15.70 3.57
CA ASN A 140 13.84 16.02 2.32
C ASN A 140 12.90 14.90 1.83
N SER A 141 12.43 14.00 2.69
CA SER A 141 11.58 12.86 2.28
C SER A 141 10.18 13.23 1.80
N LYS A 142 9.71 14.46 2.10
CA LYS A 142 8.48 14.96 1.50
C LYS A 142 8.69 15.11 0.00
N THR A 143 7.90 14.37 -0.76
CA THR A 143 7.85 14.48 -2.22
C THR A 143 6.75 15.42 -2.64
N ASP A 144 6.99 16.18 -3.71
CA ASP A 144 5.94 16.91 -4.39
C ASP A 144 4.99 15.89 -5.04
N ASP A 145 3.74 15.86 -4.56
CA ASP A 145 2.70 14.96 -5.04
C ASP A 145 2.52 15.08 -6.56
N GLU A 146 2.69 16.28 -7.13
CA GLU A 146 2.56 16.51 -8.58
C GLU A 146 3.62 15.71 -9.36
N LEU A 147 4.89 15.85 -8.96
CA LEU A 147 6.01 15.13 -9.55
C LEU A 147 5.88 13.61 -9.36
N THR A 148 5.40 13.17 -8.20
CA THR A 148 5.20 11.75 -7.93
C THR A 148 4.09 11.16 -8.79
N ILE A 149 2.94 11.82 -8.91
CA ILE A 149 1.85 11.39 -9.82
C ILE A 149 2.35 11.36 -11.27
N LYS A 150 3.12 12.37 -11.69
CA LYS A 150 3.69 12.45 -13.04
C LYS A 150 4.57 11.24 -13.31
N THR A 151 5.45 10.90 -12.37
CA THR A 151 6.35 9.75 -12.45
C THR A 151 5.57 8.43 -12.55
N ILE A 152 4.56 8.23 -11.68
CA ILE A 152 3.71 7.02 -11.71
C ILE A 152 3.03 6.86 -13.07
N ILE A 153 2.46 7.93 -13.64
CA ILE A 153 1.79 7.89 -14.94
C ILE A 153 2.79 7.60 -16.06
N ILE A 154 3.96 8.24 -16.06
CA ILE A 154 5.02 7.99 -17.03
C ILE A 154 5.43 6.51 -16.99
N ASP A 155 5.66 5.95 -15.81
CA ASP A 155 6.09 4.55 -15.65
C ASP A 155 5.06 3.58 -16.24
N ILE A 156 3.77 3.78 -15.95
CA ILE A 156 2.68 2.97 -16.50
C ILE A 156 2.70 3.04 -18.04
N LEU A 157 2.78 4.25 -18.61
CA LEU A 157 2.74 4.46 -20.06
C LEU A 157 3.98 3.92 -20.77
N VAL A 158 5.18 4.10 -20.20
CA VAL A 158 6.44 3.60 -20.77
C VAL A 158 6.48 2.07 -20.72
N GLN A 159 6.07 1.45 -19.62
CA GLN A 159 5.97 0.00 -19.53
C GLN A 159 4.98 -0.55 -20.58
N LEU A 160 3.82 0.10 -20.72
CA LEU A 160 2.82 -0.28 -21.72
C LEU A 160 3.35 -0.13 -23.16
N LYS A 161 4.02 0.99 -23.47
CA LYS A 161 4.68 1.24 -24.75
C LYS A 161 5.69 0.14 -25.07
N ASN A 162 6.60 -0.15 -24.14
CA ASN A 162 7.64 -1.16 -24.33
C ASN A 162 7.05 -2.56 -24.55
N LYS A 163 5.97 -2.90 -23.85
CA LYS A 163 5.31 -4.19 -24.00
C LYS A 163 4.58 -4.35 -25.34
N LYS A 164 3.97 -3.27 -25.85
CA LYS A 164 3.14 -3.29 -27.07
C LYS A 164 3.93 -3.05 -28.35
N LEU A 165 5.00 -2.24 -28.31
CA LEU A 165 5.81 -1.92 -29.48
C LEU A 165 6.91 -2.97 -29.79
N LYS A 166 7.20 -3.91 -28.88
CA LYS A 166 8.16 -5.00 -29.12
C LYS A 166 7.71 -6.05 -30.15
N LYS A 167 6.46 -6.01 -30.65
CA LYS A 167 5.81 -7.17 -31.28
C LYS A 167 5.52 -7.17 -32.79
N ASN A 168 5.72 -6.10 -33.56
CA ASN A 168 5.70 -6.13 -35.04
C ASN A 168 6.06 -4.73 -35.56
N LYS A 169 7.08 -4.59 -36.42
CA LYS A 169 7.65 -3.28 -36.78
C LYS A 169 6.99 -2.58 -37.99
N SER A 170 6.13 -3.25 -38.76
CA SER A 170 5.72 -2.77 -40.09
C SER A 170 4.20 -2.68 -40.35
N ASP A 171 3.33 -2.99 -39.38
CA ASP A 171 1.88 -2.90 -39.58
C ASP A 171 1.33 -1.50 -39.25
N ASP A 172 0.30 -1.04 -39.97
CA ASP A 172 -0.45 0.21 -39.67
C ASP A 172 -0.87 0.33 -38.21
N LYS A 173 -1.13 -0.80 -37.56
CA LYS A 173 -1.46 -0.86 -36.13
C LYS A 173 -0.29 -0.41 -35.24
N HIS A 174 0.94 -0.75 -35.61
CA HIS A 174 2.15 -0.34 -34.90
C HIS A 174 2.37 1.17 -35.01
N ILE A 175 2.10 1.73 -36.19
CA ILE A 175 2.16 3.18 -36.45
C ILE A 175 1.14 3.91 -35.56
N LYS A 176 -0.13 3.46 -35.54
CA LYS A 176 -1.18 4.04 -34.67
C LYS A 176 -0.82 3.95 -33.19
N LEU A 177 -0.27 2.83 -32.73
CA LEU A 177 0.22 2.67 -31.35
C LEU A 177 1.34 3.66 -31.02
N LYS A 178 2.31 3.83 -31.93
CA LYS A 178 3.40 4.77 -31.75
C LYS A 178 2.88 6.21 -31.63
N GLN A 179 1.93 6.59 -32.48
CA GLN A 179 1.28 7.91 -32.42
C GLN A 179 0.55 8.14 -31.10
N ILE A 180 -0.21 7.15 -30.61
CA ILE A 180 -0.88 7.23 -29.30
C ILE A 180 0.15 7.50 -28.18
N PHE A 181 1.25 6.72 -28.12
CA PHE A 181 2.25 6.93 -27.09
C PHE A 181 3.03 8.23 -27.25
N GLU A 182 3.24 8.71 -28.48
CA GLU A 182 3.84 10.02 -28.73
C GLU A 182 2.95 11.16 -28.22
N LEU A 183 1.64 11.09 -28.45
CA LEU A 183 0.66 12.04 -27.94
C LEU A 183 0.60 12.03 -26.41
N LEU A 184 0.54 10.85 -25.79
CA LEU A 184 0.42 10.74 -24.34
C LEU A 184 1.71 11.09 -23.59
N LEU A 185 2.87 10.69 -24.12
CA LEU A 185 4.17 10.92 -23.48
C LEU A 185 4.78 12.26 -23.90
N ASN A 186 5.23 12.37 -25.15
CA ASN A 186 6.07 13.46 -25.63
C ASN A 186 5.29 14.77 -25.78
N LYS A 187 4.07 14.70 -26.32
CA LYS A 187 3.19 15.86 -26.48
C LYS A 187 2.21 16.03 -25.30
N GLY A 188 2.24 15.12 -24.34
CA GLY A 188 1.34 15.06 -23.20
C GLY A 188 2.10 15.23 -21.90
N ILE A 189 2.21 14.14 -21.12
CA ILE A 189 2.63 14.18 -19.72
C ILE A 189 4.04 14.75 -19.50
N TYR A 190 4.97 14.61 -20.47
CA TYR A 190 6.29 15.23 -20.34
C TYR A 190 6.22 16.76 -20.39
N ILE A 191 5.27 17.33 -21.16
CA ILE A 191 5.02 18.77 -21.23
C ILE A 191 4.25 19.22 -19.99
N SER A 192 3.01 18.77 -19.84
CA SER A 192 2.14 19.13 -18.69
C SER A 192 1.02 18.11 -18.50
N PHE A 193 0.37 18.17 -17.34
CA PHE A 193 -0.79 17.33 -17.08
C PHE A 193 -2.02 17.75 -17.88
N GLU A 194 -2.20 19.04 -18.10
CA GLU A 194 -3.29 19.59 -18.91
C GLU A 194 -3.20 19.07 -20.34
N ASN A 195 -2.01 19.10 -20.93
CA ASN A 195 -1.78 18.53 -22.27
C ASN A 195 -2.04 17.03 -22.30
N PHE A 196 -1.65 16.30 -21.24
CA PHE A 196 -1.98 14.89 -21.11
C PHE A 196 -3.49 14.65 -21.14
N LEU A 197 -4.28 15.39 -20.37
CA LEU A 197 -5.75 15.25 -20.36
C LEU A 197 -6.38 15.58 -21.72
N CYS A 198 -6.01 16.71 -22.34
CA CYS A 198 -6.50 17.07 -23.67
C CYS A 198 -6.23 15.96 -24.69
N ASN A 199 -5.00 15.43 -24.70
CA ASN A 199 -4.63 14.36 -25.63
C ASN A 199 -5.38 13.04 -25.32
N VAL A 200 -5.69 12.76 -24.06
CA VAL A 200 -6.52 11.61 -23.67
C VAL A 200 -7.93 11.74 -24.24
N ASP A 201 -8.55 12.92 -24.10
CA ASP A 201 -9.89 13.19 -24.59
C ASP A 201 -9.96 13.16 -26.13
N ASP A 202 -8.94 13.71 -26.80
CA ASP A 202 -8.79 13.66 -28.27
C ASP A 202 -8.66 12.21 -28.77
N ILE A 203 -7.87 11.39 -28.07
CA ILE A 203 -7.75 9.96 -28.37
C ILE A 203 -9.14 9.31 -28.25
N PHE A 204 -9.82 9.45 -27.11
CA PHE A 204 -11.11 8.79 -26.91
C PHE A 204 -12.21 9.28 -27.86
N SER A 205 -12.24 10.57 -28.20
CA SER A 205 -13.22 11.15 -29.13
C SER A 205 -13.01 10.70 -30.57
N THR A 206 -11.76 10.70 -31.06
CA THR A 206 -11.39 10.25 -32.42
C THR A 206 -11.86 8.82 -32.67
N PHE A 207 -11.72 7.94 -31.67
CA PHE A 207 -12.14 6.55 -31.80
C PHE A 207 -13.66 6.35 -31.65
N ARG A 208 -14.36 7.17 -30.86
CA ARG A 208 -15.84 7.12 -30.85
C ARG A 208 -16.45 7.50 -32.20
N ASN A 209 -15.92 8.55 -32.84
CA ASN A 209 -16.49 9.12 -34.07
C ASN A 209 -16.25 8.27 -35.32
N THR A 210 -15.27 7.36 -35.30
CA THR A 210 -14.93 6.49 -36.44
C THR A 210 -15.73 5.18 -36.48
N ASN A 211 -16.77 5.02 -35.64
CA ASN A 211 -17.49 3.76 -35.40
C ASN A 211 -16.57 2.58 -35.01
N GLN A 212 -15.32 2.85 -34.63
CA GLN A 212 -14.33 1.84 -34.24
C GLN A 212 -13.97 2.04 -32.77
N ARG A 213 -14.38 1.13 -31.88
CA ARG A 213 -13.97 1.27 -30.47
C ARG A 213 -12.44 1.21 -30.38
N LEU A 214 -11.84 2.03 -29.51
CA LEU A 214 -10.38 1.99 -29.25
C LEU A 214 -9.91 0.56 -28.89
N SER A 215 -10.77 -0.23 -28.24
CA SER A 215 -10.57 -1.67 -28.00
C SER A 215 -10.41 -2.50 -29.28
N ASP A 216 -11.13 -2.15 -30.34
CA ASP A 216 -11.25 -2.94 -31.56
C ASP A 216 -10.09 -2.68 -32.53
N ILE A 217 -9.46 -1.50 -32.45
CA ILE A 217 -8.28 -1.15 -33.25
C ILE A 217 -7.00 -1.63 -32.56
N VAL A 218 -6.90 -1.41 -31.26
CA VAL A 218 -5.61 -1.49 -30.56
C VAL A 218 -5.45 -2.82 -29.81
N ASP A 219 -6.56 -3.45 -29.41
CA ASP A 219 -6.57 -4.65 -28.57
C ASP A 219 -7.05 -5.93 -29.27
N LYS A 220 -7.14 -5.96 -30.61
CA LYS A 220 -7.40 -7.19 -31.41
C LYS A 220 -6.47 -8.39 -31.11
N GLU A 221 -5.28 -8.16 -30.56
CA GLU A 221 -4.42 -9.27 -30.08
C GLU A 221 -4.92 -9.87 -28.77
N LEU A 222 -5.61 -9.08 -27.94
CA LEU A 222 -6.22 -9.60 -26.72
C LEU A 222 -7.31 -10.62 -27.07
N THR A 223 -8.11 -10.44 -28.12
CA THR A 223 -9.22 -11.36 -28.46
C THR A 223 -8.78 -12.81 -28.72
N LYS A 224 -7.70 -13.06 -29.49
CA LYS A 224 -7.22 -14.45 -29.76
C LYS A 224 -6.59 -15.12 -28.55
N PHE A 225 -5.89 -14.38 -27.68
CA PHE A 225 -5.32 -14.92 -26.44
C PHE A 225 -6.34 -15.02 -25.31
N ASN A 226 -7.37 -14.16 -25.31
CA ASN A 226 -8.42 -14.14 -24.32
C ASN A 226 -9.36 -15.35 -24.45
N SER A 227 -9.54 -15.92 -25.65
CA SER A 227 -10.36 -17.13 -25.82
C SER A 227 -9.79 -18.32 -25.02
N LYS A 228 -8.48 -18.59 -25.13
CA LYS A 228 -7.82 -19.64 -24.34
C LYS A 228 -7.85 -19.35 -22.83
N ARG A 229 -7.71 -18.08 -22.45
CA ARG A 229 -7.78 -17.65 -21.03
C ARG A 229 -9.18 -17.69 -20.46
N ALA A 230 -10.20 -17.46 -21.26
CA ALA A 230 -11.59 -17.44 -20.82
C ALA A 230 -11.99 -18.77 -20.20
N TRP A 231 -11.55 -19.88 -20.80
CA TRP A 231 -11.80 -21.23 -20.30
C TRP A 231 -11.07 -21.53 -18.98
N ARG A 232 -10.09 -20.71 -18.60
CA ARG A 232 -9.28 -20.89 -17.38
C ARG A 232 -9.70 -19.98 -16.23
N VAL A 233 -10.66 -19.07 -16.45
CA VAL A 233 -11.09 -18.13 -15.40
C VAL A 233 -11.55 -18.89 -14.16
N GLU A 234 -12.39 -19.91 -14.34
CA GLU A 234 -12.91 -20.71 -13.23
C GLU A 234 -11.80 -21.49 -12.51
N ASN A 235 -10.89 -22.12 -13.25
CA ASN A 235 -9.77 -22.85 -12.64
C ASN A 235 -8.86 -21.94 -11.81
N VAL A 236 -8.52 -20.75 -12.32
CA VAL A 236 -7.71 -19.79 -11.55
C VAL A 236 -8.45 -19.33 -10.30
N VAL A 237 -9.75 -19.03 -10.43
CA VAL A 237 -10.56 -18.60 -9.28
C VAL A 237 -10.61 -19.69 -8.21
N GLU A 238 -10.77 -20.95 -8.60
CA GLU A 238 -10.82 -22.07 -7.67
C GLU A 238 -9.46 -22.33 -7.01
N ASN A 239 -8.38 -22.27 -7.78
CA ASN A 239 -7.02 -22.36 -7.25
C ASN A 239 -6.74 -21.25 -6.21
N LEU A 240 -7.12 -20.00 -6.49
CA LEU A 240 -6.96 -18.89 -5.54
C LEU A 240 -7.78 -19.07 -4.27
N LYS A 241 -9.03 -19.57 -4.37
CA LYS A 241 -9.85 -19.91 -3.20
C LYS A 241 -9.19 -21.01 -2.36
N GLN A 242 -8.69 -22.06 -3.00
CA GLN A 242 -8.00 -23.16 -2.31
C GLN A 242 -6.77 -22.66 -1.57
N ILE A 243 -5.95 -21.81 -2.22
CA ILE A 243 -4.76 -21.18 -1.60
C ILE A 243 -5.16 -20.36 -0.37
N ILE A 244 -6.24 -19.57 -0.44
CA ILE A 244 -6.75 -18.81 0.70
C ILE A 244 -7.20 -19.74 1.83
N GLN A 245 -8.05 -20.72 1.53
CA GLN A 245 -8.58 -21.65 2.52
C GLN A 245 -7.46 -22.40 3.26
N THR A 246 -6.36 -22.68 2.56
CA THR A 246 -5.24 -23.46 3.11
C THR A 246 -4.26 -22.58 3.89
N HIS A 247 -4.01 -21.34 3.46
CA HIS A 247 -2.87 -20.55 3.95
C HIS A 247 -3.24 -19.22 4.63
N TYR A 248 -4.44 -18.69 4.41
CA TYR A 248 -4.81 -17.42 5.02
C TYR A 248 -5.27 -17.63 6.47
N LYS A 249 -4.64 -16.89 7.39
CA LYS A 249 -5.07 -16.77 8.79
C LYS A 249 -5.31 -15.29 9.11
N LYS A 250 -6.41 -15.00 9.81
CA LYS A 250 -6.72 -13.64 10.25
C LYS A 250 -5.59 -13.13 11.15
N GLY A 251 -5.12 -11.90 10.90
CA GLY A 251 -3.96 -11.33 11.59
C GLY A 251 -2.60 -11.60 10.91
N GLN A 252 -2.50 -12.61 10.06
CA GLN A 252 -1.25 -12.99 9.36
C GLN A 252 -1.31 -12.67 7.86
N CYS A 253 -1.95 -11.55 7.50
CA CYS A 253 -2.16 -11.20 6.10
C CYS A 253 -0.86 -10.97 5.33
N TYR A 254 0.20 -10.49 5.98
CA TYR A 254 1.50 -10.26 5.36
C TYR A 254 2.14 -11.58 4.91
N GLN A 255 2.08 -12.64 5.73
CA GLN A 255 2.59 -13.97 5.40
C GLN A 255 1.82 -14.53 4.19
N PHE A 256 0.50 -14.35 4.21
CA PHE A 256 -0.36 -14.77 3.11
C PHE A 256 -0.05 -14.01 1.81
N GLN A 257 0.19 -12.70 1.87
CA GLN A 257 0.58 -11.91 0.71
C GLN A 257 1.96 -12.32 0.15
N GLN A 258 2.92 -12.74 0.99
CA GLN A 258 4.18 -13.33 0.51
C GLN A 258 3.93 -14.61 -0.28
N ILE A 259 3.10 -15.51 0.27
CA ILE A 259 2.72 -16.75 -0.41
C ILE A 259 2.12 -16.43 -1.78
N LEU A 260 1.20 -15.47 -1.84
CA LEU A 260 0.61 -15.00 -3.10
C LEU A 260 1.68 -14.47 -4.07
N TYR A 261 2.61 -13.64 -3.60
CA TYR A 261 3.69 -13.06 -4.42
C TYR A 261 4.51 -14.14 -5.14
N TYR A 262 4.87 -15.23 -4.44
CA TYR A 262 5.61 -16.34 -5.05
C TYR A 262 4.73 -17.31 -5.87
N THR A 263 3.43 -17.34 -5.60
CA THR A 263 2.50 -18.26 -6.29
C THR A 263 1.95 -17.67 -7.60
N PHE A 264 1.76 -16.34 -7.67
CA PHE A 264 1.24 -15.68 -8.87
C PHE A 264 2.05 -15.94 -10.15
N PRO A 265 3.41 -15.95 -10.14
CA PRO A 265 4.20 -16.33 -11.31
C PRO A 265 3.92 -17.74 -11.82
N LYS A 266 3.69 -18.71 -10.92
CA LYS A 266 3.35 -20.09 -11.29
C LYS A 266 2.01 -20.15 -12.01
N ILE A 267 0.97 -19.54 -11.40
CA ILE A 267 -0.36 -19.39 -12.00
C ILE A 267 -0.26 -18.71 -13.38
N ALA A 268 0.54 -17.65 -13.50
CA ALA A 268 0.72 -16.92 -14.75
C ALA A 268 1.44 -17.74 -15.83
N LYS A 269 2.39 -18.62 -15.45
CA LYS A 269 3.09 -19.54 -16.35
C LYS A 269 2.12 -20.57 -16.92
N GLU A 270 1.30 -21.19 -16.09
CA GLU A 270 0.35 -22.22 -16.54
C GLU A 270 -0.73 -21.66 -17.46
N LEU A 271 -1.21 -20.45 -17.19
CA LEU A 271 -2.10 -19.72 -18.10
C LEU A 271 -1.52 -19.53 -19.50
N LYS A 272 -0.19 -19.59 -19.66
CA LYS A 272 0.50 -19.49 -20.96
C LYS A 272 0.74 -20.85 -21.60
N THR A 273 1.06 -21.88 -20.82
CA THR A 273 1.65 -23.12 -21.34
C THR A 273 0.74 -24.35 -21.34
N ALA A 274 -0.34 -24.38 -20.55
CA ALA A 274 -0.97 -25.65 -20.22
C ALA A 274 -2.24 -25.99 -21.05
N LYS A 275 -2.26 -27.21 -21.62
CA LYS A 275 -3.48 -27.83 -22.21
C LYS A 275 -4.52 -28.20 -21.14
N PHE A 276 -4.10 -28.43 -19.89
CA PHE A 276 -4.95 -28.61 -18.70
C PHE A 276 -4.38 -27.77 -17.56
N TYR A 277 -5.22 -27.06 -16.80
CA TYR A 277 -4.78 -26.18 -15.71
C TYR A 277 -4.70 -27.01 -14.43
N GLU A 278 -3.54 -27.06 -13.78
CA GLU A 278 -3.32 -27.82 -12.55
C GLU A 278 -3.40 -26.88 -11.34
N ASN A 279 -4.01 -27.35 -10.25
CA ASN A 279 -4.04 -26.55 -9.02
C ASN A 279 -2.62 -26.37 -8.52
N GLN A 280 -2.23 -25.12 -8.28
CA GLN A 280 -0.87 -24.79 -7.88
C GLN A 280 -0.75 -24.94 -6.38
N GLU A 281 0.17 -25.80 -5.94
CA GLU A 281 0.61 -25.75 -4.55
C GLU A 281 1.29 -24.40 -4.30
N ALA A 282 0.88 -23.75 -3.21
CA ALA A 282 1.61 -22.63 -2.65
C ALA A 282 3.09 -23.01 -2.47
N VAL A 283 3.99 -22.06 -2.67
CA VAL A 283 5.42 -22.32 -2.47
C VAL A 283 5.68 -22.69 -1.01
N LYS A 284 6.00 -23.95 -0.75
CA LYS A 284 6.47 -24.45 0.55
C LYS A 284 7.91 -23.95 0.79
N ASN A 285 8.29 -23.73 2.05
CA ASN A 285 9.61 -23.26 2.47
C ASN A 285 10.00 -21.85 1.98
N ILE A 286 9.04 -20.93 1.95
CA ILE A 286 9.42 -19.51 2.00
C ILE A 286 10.01 -19.32 3.41
N ASN A 287 11.25 -18.84 3.52
CA ASN A 287 11.79 -18.34 4.78
C ASN A 287 10.96 -17.10 5.16
N ILE A 288 9.78 -17.34 5.71
CA ILE A 288 8.89 -16.28 6.18
C ILE A 288 9.56 -15.76 7.43
N TYR A 289 10.12 -14.55 7.31
CA TYR A 289 10.56 -13.87 8.49
C TYR A 289 9.36 -13.64 9.41
N ASP A 290 9.44 -14.19 10.61
CA ASP A 290 8.40 -14.07 11.60
C ASP A 290 8.46 -12.68 12.23
N ILE A 291 7.92 -11.69 11.51
CA ILE A 291 7.78 -10.34 12.05
C ILE A 291 6.94 -10.38 13.33
N ASP A 292 6.00 -11.32 13.50
CA ASP A 292 5.24 -11.46 14.74
C ASP A 292 6.17 -11.79 15.92
N GLN A 293 7.15 -12.69 15.74
CA GLN A 293 8.20 -12.94 16.75
C GLN A 293 9.01 -11.68 17.09
N GLN A 294 9.28 -10.83 16.09
CA GLN A 294 9.93 -9.57 16.38
C GLN A 294 9.00 -8.56 17.01
N LEU A 295 7.71 -8.55 16.69
CA LEU A 295 6.72 -7.68 17.32
C LEU A 295 6.49 -8.07 18.78
N THR A 296 6.75 -9.31 19.15
CA THR A 296 6.70 -9.74 20.55
C THR A 296 7.71 -9.01 21.43
N ILE A 297 7.25 -8.74 22.65
CA ILE A 297 7.99 -8.13 23.72
C ILE A 297 8.71 -9.28 24.46
N HIS A 298 10.01 -9.49 24.23
CA HIS A 298 10.86 -10.29 25.13
C HIS A 298 11.06 -9.57 26.47
N ASP A 299 10.19 -9.86 27.45
CA ASP A 299 10.07 -9.15 28.73
C ASP A 299 11.41 -8.78 29.41
N ASN A 300 12.40 -9.67 29.39
CA ASN A 300 13.70 -9.43 30.03
C ASN A 300 14.47 -8.21 29.47
N TYR A 301 14.45 -8.01 28.14
CA TYR A 301 15.15 -6.88 27.52
C TYR A 301 14.47 -5.54 27.84
N PHE A 302 13.13 -5.54 27.94
CA PHE A 302 12.37 -4.33 28.30
C PHE A 302 12.58 -3.97 29.76
N ASP A 303 12.56 -4.96 30.65
CA ASP A 303 12.70 -4.71 32.08
C ASP A 303 14.07 -4.10 32.40
N GLU A 304 15.16 -4.52 31.73
CA GLU A 304 16.49 -3.88 31.86
C GLU A 304 16.48 -2.41 31.40
N LEU A 305 15.87 -2.12 30.25
CA LEU A 305 15.77 -0.76 29.71
C LEU A 305 14.91 0.16 30.58
N ILE A 306 13.80 -0.36 31.10
CA ILE A 306 12.91 0.33 32.03
C ILE A 306 13.70 0.66 33.31
N ASN A 307 14.31 -0.36 33.94
CA ASN A 307 15.08 -0.19 35.17
C ASN A 307 16.20 0.85 35.00
N LYS A 308 16.97 0.77 33.92
CA LYS A 308 18.06 1.73 33.63
C LYS A 308 17.57 3.19 33.55
N ASN A 309 16.41 3.43 32.95
CA ASN A 309 15.85 4.77 32.84
C ASN A 309 15.27 5.26 34.19
N ILE A 310 14.63 4.37 34.96
CA ILE A 310 14.14 4.71 36.30
C ILE A 310 15.31 5.07 37.22
N GLU A 311 16.34 4.22 37.29
CA GLU A 311 17.53 4.45 38.10
C GLU A 311 18.22 5.77 37.76
N SER A 312 18.30 6.12 36.48
CA SER A 312 18.90 7.39 36.06
C SER A 312 18.16 8.61 36.60
N ILE A 313 16.83 8.56 36.70
CA ILE A 313 16.00 9.68 37.16
C ILE A 313 15.96 9.74 38.69
N MET A 314 15.90 8.58 39.36
CA MET A 314 15.92 8.50 40.82
C MET A 314 17.26 8.92 41.45
N LYS A 315 18.35 8.94 40.66
CA LYS A 315 19.63 9.52 41.14
C LYS A 315 19.50 11.01 41.48
N ASP A 316 18.68 11.74 40.73
CA ASP A 316 18.53 13.18 40.87
C ASP A 316 17.41 13.56 41.86
N PHE A 317 16.44 12.66 42.06
CA PHE A 317 15.27 12.89 42.92
C PHE A 317 15.03 11.71 43.87
N LYS A 318 15.12 11.96 45.18
CA LYS A 318 14.89 10.96 46.23
C LYS A 318 13.45 11.05 46.75
N PHE A 319 12.53 10.42 46.07
CA PHE A 319 11.16 10.19 46.54
C PHE A 319 10.86 8.68 46.58
N GLU A 320 9.94 8.26 47.44
CA GLU A 320 9.40 6.90 47.40
C GLU A 320 8.47 6.76 46.20
N ILE A 321 8.75 5.76 45.37
CA ILE A 321 8.00 5.48 44.16
C ILE A 321 7.67 3.99 44.18
N ASP A 322 6.40 3.64 43.95
CA ASP A 322 6.01 2.23 43.75
C ASP A 322 6.51 1.75 42.39
N MET A 323 7.63 1.04 42.44
CA MET A 323 8.32 0.55 41.26
C MET A 323 7.52 -0.51 40.51
N GLN A 324 6.64 -1.25 41.18
CA GLN A 324 5.88 -2.32 40.56
C GLN A 324 4.71 -1.75 39.77
N ASP A 325 3.95 -0.82 40.37
CA ASP A 325 2.82 -0.15 39.72
C ASP A 325 3.27 0.65 38.48
N ILE A 326 4.44 1.31 38.56
CA ILE A 326 5.02 2.00 37.42
C ILE A 326 5.38 1.04 36.30
N LYS A 327 5.98 -0.11 36.60
CA LYS A 327 6.33 -1.10 35.59
C LYS A 327 5.10 -1.65 34.89
N GLU A 328 4.03 -1.92 35.62
CA GLU A 328 2.77 -2.40 35.03
C GLU A 328 2.12 -1.33 34.14
N THR A 329 2.12 -0.08 34.59
CA THR A 329 1.63 1.07 33.81
C THR A 329 2.43 1.25 32.52
N ILE A 330 3.77 1.21 32.61
CA ILE A 330 4.65 1.27 31.44
C ILE A 330 4.35 0.10 30.49
N LYS A 331 4.25 -1.13 30.99
CA LYS A 331 3.96 -2.31 30.13
C LYS A 331 2.62 -2.18 29.40
N SER A 332 1.60 -1.63 30.05
CA SER A 332 0.29 -1.37 29.44
C SER A 332 0.39 -0.33 28.31
N GLU A 333 1.03 0.82 28.57
CA GLU A 333 1.19 1.90 27.60
C GLU A 333 2.06 1.49 26.40
N LEU A 334 3.12 0.73 26.64
CA LEU A 334 3.99 0.20 25.58
C LEU A 334 3.22 -0.67 24.58
N ARG A 335 2.31 -1.53 25.05
CA ARG A 335 1.48 -2.37 24.17
C ARG A 335 0.63 -1.54 23.21
N ASN A 336 0.15 -0.39 23.67
CA ASN A 336 -0.60 0.52 22.81
C ASN A 336 0.31 1.21 21.80
N GLU A 337 1.44 1.76 22.24
CA GLU A 337 2.38 2.47 21.36
C GLU A 337 2.98 1.54 20.28
N PHE A 338 3.22 0.27 20.59
CA PHE A 338 3.74 -0.71 19.61
C PHE A 338 2.78 -1.03 18.46
N LYS A 339 1.52 -0.58 18.48
CA LYS A 339 0.62 -0.70 17.32
C LYS A 339 1.23 -0.08 16.05
N ILE A 340 2.06 0.95 16.18
CA ILE A 340 2.71 1.56 15.02
C ILE A 340 3.70 0.62 14.32
N LEU A 341 4.25 -0.36 15.02
CA LEU A 341 5.14 -1.36 14.44
C LEU A 341 4.45 -2.20 13.35
N ASN A 342 3.11 -2.25 13.34
CA ASN A 342 2.35 -2.85 12.25
C ASN A 342 2.57 -2.15 10.90
N TYR A 343 3.12 -0.92 10.87
CA TYR A 343 3.53 -0.25 9.65
C TYR A 343 4.47 -1.12 8.79
N PHE A 344 5.39 -1.87 9.41
CA PHE A 344 6.31 -2.75 8.68
C PHE A 344 5.62 -3.95 8.02
N LEU A 345 4.39 -4.27 8.45
CA LEU A 345 3.55 -5.31 7.85
C LEU A 345 2.75 -4.82 6.64
N ASN A 346 2.74 -3.50 6.36
CA ASN A 346 1.94 -2.93 5.28
C ASN A 346 2.32 -3.50 3.90
N GLN A 347 3.56 -3.98 3.72
CA GLN A 347 3.99 -4.50 2.43
C GLN A 347 5.00 -5.64 2.51
N VAL A 348 4.77 -6.62 1.64
CA VAL A 348 5.66 -7.75 1.41
C VAL A 348 7.04 -7.34 0.88
N LYS A 349 7.14 -6.23 0.15
CA LYS A 349 8.40 -5.78 -0.47
C LYS A 349 9.48 -5.44 0.56
N TYR A 350 9.10 -5.00 1.76
CA TYR A 350 10.05 -4.79 2.85
C TYR A 350 10.72 -6.11 3.26
N GLN A 351 10.00 -7.25 3.20
CA GLN A 351 10.60 -8.56 3.51
C GLN A 351 11.57 -9.06 2.44
N ASN A 352 11.61 -8.43 1.26
CA ASN A 352 12.50 -8.78 0.15
C ASN A 352 13.64 -7.74 -0.07
N LYS A 353 13.69 -6.64 0.70
CA LYS A 353 14.80 -5.66 0.71
C LYS A 353 15.87 -6.07 1.73
N ASP A 354 16.96 -5.30 1.84
CA ASP A 354 18.04 -5.53 2.82
C ASP A 354 17.47 -5.63 4.25
N PHE A 355 17.27 -6.88 4.67
CA PHE A 355 16.55 -7.27 5.86
C PHE A 355 17.23 -6.71 7.13
N ASN A 356 18.56 -6.66 7.12
CA ASN A 356 19.34 -6.15 8.25
C ASN A 356 19.06 -4.67 8.51
N GLN A 357 18.81 -3.89 7.45
CA GLN A 357 18.44 -2.48 7.59
C GLN A 357 17.06 -2.34 8.27
N ILE A 358 16.07 -3.12 7.82
CA ILE A 358 14.71 -3.07 8.40
C ILE A 358 14.72 -3.51 9.86
N LEU A 359 15.49 -4.54 10.19
CA LEU A 359 15.67 -4.99 11.56
C LEU A 359 16.28 -3.88 12.44
N ALA A 360 17.31 -3.19 11.94
CA ALA A 360 17.93 -2.08 12.65
C ALA A 360 16.93 -0.94 12.90
N TYR A 361 16.15 -0.54 11.89
CA TYR A 361 15.10 0.48 12.05
C TYR A 361 14.05 0.06 13.08
N PHE A 362 13.60 -1.18 12.98
CA PHE A 362 12.60 -1.74 13.89
C PHE A 362 13.09 -1.72 15.34
N ASN A 363 14.34 -2.14 15.60
CA ASN A 363 14.92 -2.15 16.93
C ASN A 363 15.17 -0.74 17.48
N ASN A 364 15.65 0.18 16.66
CA ASN A 364 15.84 1.58 17.07
C ASN A 364 14.53 2.21 17.50
N LEU A 365 13.50 2.03 16.68
CA LEU A 365 12.17 2.56 16.95
C LEU A 365 11.53 1.96 18.20
N LYS A 366 11.69 0.65 18.41
CA LYS A 366 11.27 0.03 19.67
C LYS A 366 11.93 0.70 20.86
N ASN A 367 13.25 0.90 20.80
CA ASN A 367 13.99 1.57 21.86
C ASN A 367 13.50 3.00 22.10
N ASP A 368 13.24 3.75 21.03
CA ASP A 368 12.71 5.12 21.12
C ASP A 368 11.33 5.17 21.76
N ILE A 369 10.43 4.25 21.37
CA ILE A 369 9.10 4.13 21.98
C ILE A 369 9.23 3.82 23.48
N ILE A 370 10.10 2.87 23.84
CA ILE A 370 10.33 2.50 25.25
C ILE A 370 10.81 3.71 26.05
N VAL A 371 11.87 4.37 25.59
CA VAL A 371 12.44 5.53 26.28
C VAL A 371 11.42 6.66 26.40
N LYS A 372 10.65 6.95 25.34
CA LYS A 372 9.59 7.96 25.34
C LYS A 372 8.52 7.66 26.40
N VAL A 373 7.97 6.44 26.41
CA VAL A 373 6.89 6.04 27.32
C VAL A 373 7.38 6.03 28.77
N VAL A 374 8.54 5.43 29.03
CA VAL A 374 9.13 5.36 30.38
C VAL A 374 9.36 6.77 30.93
N ARG A 375 9.99 7.65 30.15
CA ARG A 375 10.23 9.04 30.59
C ARG A 375 8.95 9.80 30.85
N LYS A 376 7.94 9.66 29.98
CA LYS A 376 6.64 10.32 30.15
C LYS A 376 6.01 9.93 31.49
N ILE A 377 5.88 8.62 31.74
CA ILE A 377 5.24 8.09 32.96
C ILE A 377 6.01 8.52 34.21
N LEU A 378 7.35 8.46 34.18
CA LEU A 378 8.16 8.87 35.33
C LEU A 378 8.07 10.37 35.63
N ILE A 379 8.01 11.21 34.60
CA ILE A 379 7.83 12.66 34.78
C ILE A 379 6.44 12.96 35.36
N ASP A 380 5.40 12.29 34.86
CA ASP A 380 4.04 12.47 35.34
C ASP A 380 3.90 12.02 36.81
N GLU A 381 4.56 10.91 37.18
CA GLU A 381 4.62 10.47 38.57
C GLU A 381 5.38 11.45 39.46
N LEU A 382 6.55 11.93 39.03
CA LEU A 382 7.31 12.94 39.77
C LEU A 382 6.49 14.21 40.04
N ARG A 383 5.76 14.69 39.03
CA ARG A 383 4.86 15.85 39.18
C ARG A 383 3.76 15.58 40.20
N LEU A 384 3.18 14.39 40.16
CA LEU A 384 2.14 13.99 41.10
C LEU A 384 2.66 13.92 42.55
N GLN A 385 3.88 13.39 42.75
CA GLN A 385 4.53 13.38 44.06
C GLN A 385 4.86 14.79 44.57
N ILE A 386 5.33 15.69 43.69
CA ILE A 386 5.54 17.11 44.04
C ILE A 386 4.22 17.77 44.46
N LEU A 387 3.12 17.53 43.74
CA LEU A 387 1.82 18.09 44.09
C LEU A 387 1.32 17.58 45.44
N LYS A 388 1.45 16.28 45.72
CA LYS A 388 1.11 15.71 47.04
C LYS A 388 1.91 16.37 48.17
N LEU A 389 3.21 16.56 47.98
CA LEU A 389 4.07 17.25 48.96
C LEU A 389 3.65 18.70 49.18
N ILE A 390 3.25 19.42 48.14
CA ILE A 390 2.73 20.79 48.28
C ILE A 390 1.43 20.79 49.07
N ASP A 391 0.51 19.88 48.78
CA ASP A 391 -0.76 19.75 49.49
C ASP A 391 -0.58 19.35 50.96
N GLU A 392 0.48 18.61 51.31
CA GLU A 392 0.84 18.30 52.70
C GLU A 392 1.45 19.49 53.47
N LEU A 393 2.00 20.48 52.75
CA LEU A 393 2.66 21.65 53.33
C LEU A 393 1.73 22.86 53.52
N ILE A 394 0.56 22.86 52.86
CA ILE A 394 -0.50 23.88 52.97
C ILE A 394 -1.50 23.45 54.05
#